data_AF-A0A1M6H257-F1
#
_entry.id   AF-A0A1M6H257-F1
#
_cell.length_a   1.000
_cell.length_b   1.000
_cell.length_c   1.000
_cell.angle_alpha   90.00
_cell.angle_beta   90.00
_cell.angle_gamma   90.00
#
_symmetry.space_group_name_H-M   'P 1'
#
loop_
_entity.id
_entity.type
_entity.pdbx_description
1 polymer ?
#
loop_
_entity_poly.entity_id
_entity_poly.type
_entity_poly.pdbx_seq_one_letter_code
_entity_poly.pdbx_strand_id
1 'polypeptide(L)'
;MGNYRSIVVKSSNGGFGGPLTITPTEKQHKIMYLIAGGDRPEVVDKICELTGMEAVNGFRYRVQEEEMAVAVIDCGGSLRSGVYPRKGIPTINLVPTGKSGPLSEFMTANMYVSGVSVDEISLLKD
;
A
#
# COMPACT_ATOMS: atom_id res chain seq x y z
N MET A 1 2.93 20.47 -12.63
CA MET A 1 2.34 19.13 -12.66
C MET A 1 3.41 18.15 -12.26
N GLY A 2 3.13 17.29 -11.28
CA GLY A 2 4.04 16.27 -10.79
C GLY A 2 4.27 15.22 -11.87
N ASN A 3 5.54 14.94 -12.19
CA ASN A 3 5.91 13.81 -13.04
C ASN A 3 5.79 12.52 -12.23
N TYR A 4 4.56 12.02 -12.07
CA TYR A 4 4.28 10.76 -11.39
C TYR A 4 4.69 9.57 -12.24
N ARG A 5 5.26 8.55 -11.61
CA ARG A 5 5.61 7.27 -12.25
C ARG A 5 4.85 6.13 -11.59
N SER A 6 4.42 5.17 -12.40
CA SER A 6 3.75 3.97 -11.89
C SER A 6 4.75 2.98 -11.32
N ILE A 7 4.33 2.25 -10.29
CA ILE A 7 5.09 1.14 -9.71
C ILE A 7 4.31 -0.16 -9.75
N VAL A 8 5.05 -1.26 -9.71
CA VAL A 8 4.52 -2.60 -9.46
C VAL A 8 5.06 -3.08 -8.13
N VAL A 9 4.16 -3.61 -7.30
CA VAL A 9 4.46 -4.17 -5.98
C VAL A 9 4.04 -5.63 -5.94
N LYS A 10 4.99 -6.52 -5.61
CA LYS A 10 4.75 -7.97 -5.53
C LYS A 10 4.74 -8.44 -4.08
N SER A 11 4.22 -9.63 -3.84
CA SER A 11 4.40 -10.31 -2.55
C SER A 11 5.79 -10.96 -2.51
N SER A 12 6.38 -11.00 -1.32
CA SER A 12 7.57 -11.81 -1.07
C SER A 12 7.20 -13.28 -0.87
N ASN A 13 8.21 -14.13 -0.65
CA ASN A 13 7.98 -15.54 -0.32
C ASN A 13 7.22 -15.68 1.02
N GLY A 14 6.04 -16.30 0.97
CA GLY A 14 5.12 -16.40 2.12
C GLY A 14 4.12 -15.25 2.25
N GLY A 15 4.24 -14.21 1.42
CA GLY A 15 3.21 -13.18 1.24
C GLY A 15 2.03 -13.65 0.39
N PHE A 16 0.99 -12.84 0.33
CA PHE A 16 -0.23 -13.10 -0.44
C PHE A 16 -0.56 -11.93 -1.36
N GLY A 17 -1.22 -12.23 -2.49
CA GLY A 17 -1.77 -11.23 -3.39
C GLY A 17 -0.73 -10.59 -4.30
N GLY A 18 -1.09 -9.46 -4.90
CA GLY A 18 -0.33 -8.81 -5.95
C GLY A 18 -0.20 -9.64 -7.25
N PRO A 19 0.59 -9.14 -8.23
CA PRO A 19 1.19 -7.81 -8.23
C PRO A 19 0.14 -6.70 -8.23
N LEU A 20 0.38 -5.64 -7.45
CA LEU A 20 -0.40 -4.39 -7.53
C LEU A 20 0.32 -3.40 -8.44
N THR A 21 -0.41 -2.81 -9.37
CA THR A 21 0.07 -1.64 -10.13
C THR A 21 -0.52 -0.38 -9.51
N ILE A 22 0.34 0.51 -9.03
CA ILE A 22 -0.08 1.80 -8.45
C ILE A 22 0.33 2.90 -9.43
N THR A 23 -0.66 3.65 -9.94
CA THR A 23 -0.48 4.75 -10.88
C THR A 23 -0.96 6.05 -10.23
N PRO A 24 -0.05 6.87 -9.69
CA PRO A 24 -0.44 8.11 -9.03
C PRO A 24 -0.94 9.15 -10.04
N THR A 25 -1.82 10.04 -9.57
CA THR A 25 -2.34 11.18 -10.33
C THR A 25 -2.34 12.44 -9.47
N GLU A 26 -2.49 13.61 -10.08
CA GLU A 26 -2.61 14.88 -9.34
C GLU A 26 -3.72 14.87 -8.28
N LYS A 27 -4.79 14.09 -8.47
CA LYS A 27 -5.86 13.93 -7.48
C LYS A 27 -5.54 12.85 -6.45
N GLN A 28 -4.91 11.77 -6.87
CA GLN A 28 -4.72 10.53 -6.10
C GLN A 28 -3.23 10.15 -6.08
N HIS A 29 -2.47 10.76 -5.18
CA HIS A 29 -1.00 10.61 -5.07
C HIS A 29 -0.51 10.52 -3.63
N LYS A 30 -1.38 10.33 -2.65
CA LYS A 30 -0.98 10.17 -1.25
C LYS A 30 -0.79 8.70 -0.88
N ILE A 31 0.30 8.43 -0.17
CA ILE A 31 0.58 7.17 0.51
C ILE A 31 0.14 7.34 1.96
N MET A 32 -0.92 6.66 2.35
CA MET A 32 -1.37 6.65 3.74
C MET A 32 -0.67 5.51 4.49
N TYR A 33 0.23 5.81 5.43
CA TYR A 33 0.92 4.77 6.20
C TYR A 33 0.47 4.70 7.65
N LEU A 34 0.23 3.48 8.14
CA LEU A 34 -0.14 3.18 9.53
C LEU A 34 0.68 2.01 10.03
N ILE A 35 1.90 2.30 10.46
CA ILE A 35 2.86 1.35 11.04
C ILE A 35 2.88 1.49 12.57
N ALA A 36 2.90 0.39 13.30
CA ALA A 36 3.08 0.39 14.75
C ALA A 36 4.36 1.16 15.12
N GLY A 37 4.28 1.98 16.17
CA GLY A 37 5.35 2.94 16.52
C GLY A 37 5.25 4.27 15.78
N GLY A 38 4.56 4.31 14.63
CA GLY A 38 4.26 5.55 13.91
C GLY A 38 5.38 6.06 13.00
N ASP A 39 6.55 5.41 13.00
CA ASP A 39 7.66 5.74 12.13
C ASP A 39 7.35 5.40 10.67
N ARG A 40 7.93 6.20 9.76
CA ARG A 40 7.80 5.95 8.33
C ARG A 40 8.74 4.79 7.96
N PRO A 41 8.22 3.70 7.35
CA PRO A 41 9.05 2.57 6.96
C PRO A 41 9.77 2.83 5.63
N GLU A 42 10.90 2.15 5.41
CA GLU A 42 11.71 2.28 4.18
C GLU A 42 10.92 1.98 2.89
N VAL A 43 9.92 1.09 2.97
CA VAL A 43 8.99 0.82 1.86
C VAL A 43 8.25 2.08 1.41
N VAL A 44 7.82 2.94 2.34
CA VAL A 44 7.16 4.20 2.01
C VAL A 44 8.14 5.17 1.37
N ASP A 45 9.36 5.27 1.91
CA ASP A 45 10.41 6.11 1.32
C ASP A 45 10.76 5.66 -0.10
N LYS A 46 10.83 4.35 -0.35
CA LYS A 46 11.08 3.80 -1.68
C LYS A 46 9.96 4.15 -2.66
N ILE A 47 8.71 4.02 -2.25
CA ILE A 47 7.56 4.40 -3.10
C ILE A 47 7.61 5.89 -3.39
N CYS A 48 7.85 6.76 -2.41
CA CYS A 48 8.01 8.20 -2.62
C CYS A 48 9.13 8.51 -3.64
N GLU A 49 10.31 7.91 -3.49
CA GLU A 49 11.45 8.08 -4.40
C GLU A 49 11.10 7.69 -5.84
N LEU A 50 10.45 6.54 -6.02
CA LEU A 50 10.10 6.03 -7.34
C LEU A 50 8.95 6.81 -7.98
N THR A 51 7.95 7.21 -7.20
CA THR A 51 6.68 7.71 -7.76
C THR A 51 6.57 9.23 -7.72
N GLY A 52 7.24 9.91 -6.80
CA GLY A 52 6.99 11.32 -6.47
C GLY A 52 5.77 11.56 -5.57
N MET A 53 5.15 10.49 -5.03
CA MET A 53 3.99 10.58 -4.15
C MET A 53 4.32 11.18 -2.77
N GLU A 54 3.29 11.70 -2.10
CA GLU A 54 3.40 12.27 -0.75
C GLU A 54 3.01 11.23 0.31
N ALA A 55 3.89 11.02 1.30
CA ALA A 55 3.62 10.12 2.42
C ALA A 55 3.00 10.83 3.62
N VAL A 56 1.85 10.31 4.07
CA VAL A 56 1.08 10.85 5.20
C VAL A 56 0.97 9.82 6.32
N ASN A 57 1.33 10.24 7.54
CA ASN A 57 1.19 9.42 8.74
C ASN A 57 -0.28 9.38 9.20
N GLY A 58 -0.92 8.22 9.05
CA GLY A 58 -2.34 8.04 9.36
C GLY A 58 -2.70 8.03 10.85
N PHE A 59 -1.72 7.91 11.74
CA PHE A 59 -1.95 8.09 13.18
C PHE A 59 -2.02 9.57 13.58
N ARG A 60 -1.38 10.46 12.80
CA ARG A 60 -1.30 11.89 13.11
C ARG A 60 -2.25 12.74 12.29
N TYR A 61 -2.51 12.34 11.04
CA TYR A 61 -3.25 13.13 10.08
C TYR A 61 -4.32 12.28 9.39
N ARG A 62 -5.34 12.96 8.85
CA ARG A 62 -6.36 12.34 8.00
C ARG A 62 -6.13 12.73 6.55
N VAL A 63 -6.42 11.82 5.64
CA VAL A 63 -6.44 12.03 4.19
C VAL A 63 -7.80 11.58 3.68
N GLN A 64 -8.33 12.28 2.69
CA GLN A 64 -9.56 11.88 2.01
C GLN A 64 -9.30 10.63 1.18
N GLU A 65 -10.25 9.71 1.12
CA GLU A 65 -10.07 8.41 0.45
C GLU A 65 -9.73 8.58 -1.03
N GLU A 66 -10.31 9.60 -1.67
CA GLU A 66 -10.11 9.96 -3.07
C GLU A 66 -8.70 10.50 -3.37
N GLU A 67 -7.95 10.91 -2.34
CA GLU A 67 -6.57 11.38 -2.48
C GLU A 67 -5.54 10.26 -2.27
N MET A 68 -5.94 9.13 -1.67
CA MET A 68 -5.06 8.01 -1.37
C MET A 68 -4.88 7.12 -2.61
N ALA A 69 -3.65 6.98 -3.10
CA ALA A 69 -3.37 6.00 -4.14
C ALA A 69 -3.06 4.61 -3.57
N VAL A 70 -2.53 4.55 -2.34
CA VAL A 70 -2.21 3.29 -1.66
C VAL A 70 -2.13 3.49 -0.15
N ALA A 71 -2.54 2.46 0.60
CA ALA A 71 -2.32 2.36 2.04
C ALA A 71 -1.15 1.40 2.34
N VAL A 72 -0.26 1.76 3.27
CA VAL A 72 0.84 0.92 3.74
C VAL A 72 0.67 0.62 5.23
N ILE A 73 0.62 -0.65 5.60
CA ILE A 73 0.30 -1.11 6.96
C ILE A 73 1.25 -2.22 7.41
N ASP A 74 1.27 -2.50 8.71
CA ASP A 74 1.98 -3.64 9.33
C ASP A 74 1.02 -4.51 10.16
N CYS A 75 -0.15 -4.79 9.62
CA CYS A 75 -1.21 -5.44 10.38
C CYS A 75 -1.05 -6.96 10.33
N GLY A 76 -0.60 -7.56 11.44
CA GLY A 76 -0.65 -9.01 11.64
C GLY A 76 -2.07 -9.57 11.79
N GLY A 77 -3.03 -8.72 12.20
CA GLY A 77 -4.46 -9.03 12.20
C GLY A 77 -5.14 -8.68 10.87
N SER A 78 -6.33 -9.22 10.62
CA SER A 78 -7.02 -9.08 9.33
C SER A 78 -7.78 -7.77 9.10
N LEU A 79 -7.96 -6.93 10.12
CA LEU A 79 -8.89 -5.78 10.03
C LEU A 79 -8.44 -4.74 9.01
N ARG A 80 -7.26 -4.12 9.21
CA ARG A 80 -6.74 -3.08 8.29
C ARG A 80 -6.45 -3.64 6.91
N SER A 81 -6.07 -4.92 6.84
CA SER A 81 -5.87 -5.65 5.59
C SER A 81 -7.12 -5.72 4.72
N GLY A 82 -8.32 -5.69 5.31
CA GLY A 82 -9.60 -5.69 4.57
C GLY A 82 -10.33 -4.35 4.50
N VAL A 83 -10.14 -3.44 5.47
CA VAL A 83 -10.86 -2.15 5.51
C VAL A 83 -10.53 -1.24 4.31
N TYR A 84 -9.25 -1.14 3.93
CA TYR A 84 -8.83 -0.30 2.81
C TYR A 84 -9.23 -0.91 1.46
N PRO A 85 -9.02 -2.22 1.19
CA PRO A 85 -9.54 -2.84 -0.04
C PRO A 85 -11.06 -2.73 -0.19
N ARG A 86 -11.82 -2.86 0.90
CA ARG A 86 -13.28 -2.65 0.90
C ARG A 86 -13.67 -1.23 0.42
N LYS A 87 -12.81 -0.24 0.69
CA LYS A 87 -12.99 1.15 0.24
C LYS A 87 -12.42 1.41 -1.16
N GLY A 88 -11.93 0.39 -1.84
CA GLY A 88 -11.30 0.54 -3.16
C GLY A 88 -9.88 1.13 -3.09
N ILE A 89 -9.22 1.09 -1.93
CA ILE A 89 -7.85 1.60 -1.77
C ILE A 89 -6.87 0.41 -1.81
N PRO A 90 -5.95 0.37 -2.79
CA PRO A 90 -4.88 -0.63 -2.83
C PRO A 90 -4.09 -0.64 -1.53
N THR A 91 -3.73 -1.83 -1.04
CA THR A 91 -3.13 -1.98 0.29
C THR A 91 -1.90 -2.87 0.25
N ILE A 92 -0.80 -2.32 0.77
CA ILE A 92 0.48 -2.99 0.96
C ILE A 92 0.64 -3.31 2.44
N ASN A 93 0.80 -4.59 2.78
CA ASN A 93 1.11 -5.01 4.14
C ASN A 93 2.56 -5.48 4.23
N LEU A 94 3.31 -4.92 5.18
CA LEU A 94 4.69 -5.32 5.44
C LEU A 94 4.77 -6.72 6.06
N VAL A 95 3.71 -7.14 6.77
CA VAL A 95 3.66 -8.47 7.40
C VAL A 95 3.16 -9.51 6.39
N PRO A 96 3.85 -10.67 6.21
CA PRO A 96 3.44 -11.72 5.28
C PRO A 96 2.23 -12.47 5.82
N THR A 97 1.04 -11.93 5.55
CA THR A 97 -0.25 -12.49 6.00
C THR A 97 -1.16 -12.79 4.82
N GLY A 98 -1.82 -13.94 4.88
CA GLY A 98 -2.84 -14.34 3.91
C GLY A 98 -4.22 -13.75 4.20
N LYS A 99 -5.20 -14.13 3.37
CA LYS A 99 -6.62 -13.83 3.59
C LYS A 99 -7.10 -14.48 4.88
N SER A 100 -7.58 -13.69 5.83
CA SER A 100 -8.15 -14.18 7.08
C SER A 100 -9.17 -13.20 7.66
N GLY A 101 -10.01 -13.67 8.59
CA GLY A 101 -10.97 -12.84 9.32
C GLY A 101 -12.17 -12.31 8.50
N PRO A 102 -13.00 -11.44 9.11
CA PRO A 102 -14.34 -11.11 8.61
C PRO A 102 -14.36 -10.27 7.32
N LEU A 103 -13.23 -9.67 6.92
CA LEU A 103 -13.10 -8.85 5.72
C LEU A 103 -12.22 -9.49 4.64
N SER A 104 -11.94 -10.80 4.77
CA SER A 104 -11.06 -11.55 3.86
C SER A 104 -11.53 -11.58 2.41
N GLU A 105 -12.84 -11.45 2.17
CA GLU A 105 -13.42 -11.36 0.82
C GLU A 105 -12.91 -10.15 0.04
N PHE A 106 -12.61 -9.03 0.72
CA PHE A 106 -12.11 -7.80 0.10
C PHE A 106 -10.59 -7.83 -0.13
N MET A 107 -9.86 -8.74 0.52
CA MET A 107 -8.40 -8.87 0.40
C MET A 107 -8.00 -9.55 -0.92
N THR A 108 -8.51 -9.10 -2.06
CA THR A 108 -8.26 -9.71 -3.37
C THR A 108 -6.85 -9.41 -3.88
N ALA A 109 -6.30 -10.28 -4.74
CA ALA A 109 -4.93 -10.11 -5.24
C ALA A 109 -4.70 -8.81 -6.01
N ASN A 110 -5.76 -8.22 -6.58
CA ASN A 110 -5.72 -6.92 -7.27
C ASN A 110 -5.87 -5.70 -6.34
N MET A 111 -6.16 -5.89 -5.05
CA MET A 111 -6.33 -4.81 -4.07
C MET A 111 -5.41 -4.91 -2.87
N TYR A 112 -4.84 -6.10 -2.61
CA TYR A 112 -4.03 -6.37 -1.43
C TYR A 112 -2.79 -7.19 -1.81
N VAL A 113 -1.66 -6.79 -1.25
CA VAL A 113 -0.37 -7.50 -1.32
C VAL A 113 0.29 -7.49 0.05
N SER A 114 0.91 -8.60 0.45
CA SER A 114 1.53 -8.74 1.77
C SER A 114 2.94 -9.30 1.74
N GLY A 115 3.66 -9.11 2.84
CA GLY A 115 5.06 -9.49 2.98
C GLY A 115 6.00 -8.56 2.21
N VAL A 116 5.61 -7.32 1.95
CA VAL A 116 6.37 -6.43 1.06
C VAL A 116 7.54 -5.79 1.80
N SER A 117 8.73 -5.91 1.22
CA SER A 117 9.92 -5.13 1.56
C SER A 117 10.28 -4.21 0.40
N VAL A 118 11.42 -3.50 0.50
CA VAL A 118 11.91 -2.62 -0.57
C VAL A 118 12.21 -3.37 -1.87
N ASP A 119 12.56 -4.66 -1.80
CA ASP A 119 12.96 -5.48 -2.95
C ASP A 119 11.79 -5.86 -3.85
N GLU A 120 10.56 -5.86 -3.32
CA GLU A 120 9.34 -6.20 -4.06
C GLU A 120 8.74 -5.02 -4.82
N ILE A 121 9.39 -3.85 -4.80
CA ILE A 121 8.89 -2.59 -5.36
C ILE A 121 9.76 -2.17 -6.54
N SER A 122 9.14 -1.98 -7.70
CA SER A 122 9.84 -1.56 -8.91
C SER A 122 9.01 -0.61 -9.75
N LEU A 123 9.64 0.19 -10.59
CA LEU A 123 8.92 0.96 -11.62
C LEU A 123 8.19 0.00 -12.57
N LEU A 124 6.97 0.36 -12.94
CA LEU A 124 6.28 -0.30 -14.04
C LEU A 124 7.12 -0.06 -15.30
N LYS A 125 7.58 -1.13 -15.93
CA LYS A 125 8.26 -1.06 -17.24
C LYS A 125 7.19 -0.99 -18.32
N ASP A 126 7.40 -0.11 -19.29
CA ASP A 126 6.56 0.04 -20.50
C ASP A 126 6.45 -1.27 -21.30
#